data_AF-A0A7S0T5Q2-F1
#
_entry.id   AF-A0A7S0T5Q2-F1
#
_cell.length_a   1.000
_cell.length_b   1.000
_cell.length_c   1.000
_cell.angle_alpha   90.00
_cell.angle_beta   90.00
_cell.angle_gamma   90.00
#
_symmetry.space_group_name_H-M   'P 1'
#
loop_
_entity.id
_entity.type
_entity.pdbx_description
1 polymer ?
#
loop_
_entity_poly.entity_id
_entity_poly.type
_entity_poly.pdbx_seq_one_letter_code
_entity_poly.pdbx_strand_id
1 'polypeptide(L)'
;IVLYESPFRMRALLKAIREVFGSDASVSISRELTKVHEEVVRYSRVGSAELEYENLSHKLKGEFAIIIGAEKSVTSEESGVADVGAVDGEDGSAPVSLDTILTVLLQNGLGASRAARIASEVHSIPRKAAYQRAIQLQSDPD
;
A
#
# COMPACT_ATOMS: atom_id res chain seq x y z
N ILE A 1 8.49 -14.42 0.75
CA ILE A 1 8.04 -15.83 1.00
C ILE A 1 7.58 -16.42 -0.33
N VAL A 2 7.80 -17.72 -0.60
CA VAL A 2 7.30 -18.40 -1.81
C VAL A 2 6.39 -19.55 -1.39
N LEU A 3 5.18 -19.59 -1.96
CA LEU A 3 4.16 -20.60 -1.70
C LEU A 3 3.73 -21.25 -3.02
N TYR A 4 3.43 -22.54 -2.98
CA TYR A 4 2.75 -23.25 -4.06
C TYR A 4 1.32 -23.55 -3.65
N GLU A 5 0.36 -23.31 -4.53
CA GLU A 5 -1.05 -23.48 -4.19
C GLU A 5 -1.90 -24.05 -5.32
N SER A 6 -2.94 -24.80 -4.92
CA SER A 6 -3.99 -25.30 -5.78
C SER A 6 -4.94 -24.17 -6.21
N PRO A 7 -5.46 -24.20 -7.45
CA PRO A 7 -6.40 -23.20 -7.95
C PRO A 7 -7.65 -23.06 -7.07
N PHE A 8 -8.10 -24.13 -6.43
CA PHE A 8 -9.32 -24.12 -5.61
C PHE A 8 -9.15 -23.41 -4.28
N ARG A 9 -7.91 -23.29 -3.80
CA ARG A 9 -7.60 -22.61 -2.54
C ARG A 9 -7.13 -21.19 -2.74
N MET A 10 -7.09 -20.68 -3.99
CA MET A 10 -6.47 -19.39 -4.25
C MET A 10 -7.15 -18.22 -3.53
N ARG A 11 -8.47 -18.17 -3.55
CA ARG A 11 -9.23 -17.12 -2.87
C ARG A 11 -9.00 -17.15 -1.35
N ALA A 12 -9.03 -18.36 -0.77
CA ALA A 12 -8.76 -18.55 0.65
C ALA A 12 -7.32 -18.16 1.03
N LEU A 13 -6.34 -18.49 0.19
CA LEU A 13 -4.95 -18.12 0.42
C LEU A 13 -4.76 -16.60 0.34
N LEU A 14 -5.30 -15.92 -0.67
CA LEU A 14 -5.17 -14.45 -0.79
C LEU A 14 -5.77 -13.72 0.41
N LYS A 15 -6.94 -14.18 0.87
CA LYS A 15 -7.55 -13.68 2.11
C LYS A 15 -6.65 -13.91 3.32
N ALA A 16 -6.10 -15.11 3.48
CA ALA A 16 -5.18 -15.41 4.58
C ALA A 16 -3.90 -14.56 4.52
N ILE A 17 -3.35 -14.32 3.31
CA ILE A 17 -2.19 -13.44 3.13
C ILE A 17 -2.55 -12.03 3.57
N ARG A 18 -3.71 -11.49 3.17
CA ARG A 18 -4.18 -10.17 3.64
C ARG A 18 -4.32 -10.11 5.15
N GLU A 19 -4.90 -11.13 5.77
CA GLU A 19 -5.11 -11.18 7.23
C GLU A 19 -3.80 -11.24 8.01
N VAL A 20 -2.78 -11.92 7.48
CA VAL A 20 -1.48 -12.11 8.17
C VAL A 20 -0.49 -10.99 7.87
N PHE A 21 -0.40 -10.53 6.62
CA PHE A 21 0.61 -9.56 6.15
C PHE A 21 0.03 -8.16 5.92
N GLY A 22 -1.27 -7.96 6.13
CA GLY A 22 -1.96 -6.70 5.86
C GLY A 22 -2.37 -6.51 4.39
N SER A 23 -3.26 -5.55 4.14
CA SER A 23 -3.80 -5.24 2.81
C SER A 23 -2.78 -4.66 1.83
N ASP A 24 -1.73 -4.03 2.35
CA ASP A 24 -0.69 -3.38 1.56
C ASP A 24 0.47 -4.33 1.17
N ALA A 25 0.42 -5.59 1.59
CA ALA A 25 1.43 -6.58 1.21
C ALA A 25 1.45 -6.75 -0.31
N SER A 26 2.62 -6.62 -0.93
CA SER A 26 2.76 -6.90 -2.36
C SER A 26 2.81 -8.41 -2.61
N VAL A 27 2.23 -8.86 -3.72
CA VAL A 27 2.21 -10.27 -4.11
C VAL A 27 2.45 -10.42 -5.61
N SER A 28 3.16 -11.47 -6.00
CA SER A 28 3.23 -11.94 -7.39
C SER A 28 2.53 -13.28 -7.47
N ILE A 29 1.61 -13.42 -8.41
CA ILE A 29 0.91 -14.67 -8.69
C ILE A 29 1.38 -15.15 -10.06
N SER A 30 1.98 -16.32 -10.07
CA SER A 30 2.52 -16.95 -11.27
C SER A 30 1.77 -18.25 -11.54
N ARG A 31 1.38 -18.45 -12.79
CA ARG A 31 0.58 -19.59 -13.22
C ARG A 31 1.28 -20.28 -14.38
N GLU A 32 1.39 -21.60 -14.29
CA GLU A 32 1.89 -22.46 -15.37
C GLU A 32 3.30 -22.07 -15.90
N LEU A 33 4.22 -21.69 -14.99
CA LEU A 33 5.58 -21.17 -15.27
C LEU A 33 6.46 -22.02 -16.20
N THR A 34 6.17 -23.31 -16.38
CA THR A 34 6.94 -24.19 -17.28
C THR A 34 6.28 -24.37 -18.65
N LYS A 35 5.09 -23.81 -18.85
CA LYS A 35 4.29 -23.97 -20.06
C LYS A 35 4.42 -22.74 -20.97
N VAL A 36 4.16 -22.93 -22.25
CA VAL A 36 4.19 -21.86 -23.28
C VAL A 36 3.24 -20.70 -22.93
N HIS A 37 2.15 -20.99 -22.23
CA HIS A 37 1.15 -20.01 -21.79
C HIS A 37 1.31 -19.67 -20.31
N GLU A 38 2.55 -19.44 -19.86
CA GLU A 38 2.80 -18.92 -18.52
C GLU A 38 2.17 -17.54 -18.33
N GLU A 39 1.74 -17.25 -17.11
CA GLU A 39 1.16 -15.98 -16.73
C GLU A 39 1.78 -15.52 -15.41
N VAL A 40 2.23 -14.27 -15.36
CA VAL A 40 2.78 -13.67 -14.14
C VAL A 40 2.13 -12.31 -13.94
N VAL A 41 1.33 -12.21 -12.88
CA VAL A 41 0.66 -10.97 -12.49
C VAL A 41 1.23 -10.50 -11.17
N ARG A 42 1.59 -9.21 -11.10
CA ARG A 42 2.13 -8.58 -9.89
C ARG A 42 1.13 -7.57 -9.37
N TYR A 43 0.91 -7.62 -8.08
CA TYR A 43 0.05 -6.72 -7.35
C TYR A 43 0.88 -5.99 -6.30
N SER A 44 0.85 -4.66 -6.34
CA SER A 44 1.47 -3.83 -5.29
C SER A 44 0.77 -4.00 -3.95
N ARG A 45 -0.49 -4.47 -3.95
CA ARG A 45 -1.33 -4.69 -2.77
C ARG A 45 -2.14 -5.97 -2.93
N VAL A 46 -2.12 -6.85 -1.93
CA VAL A 46 -2.83 -8.13 -1.95
C VAL A 46 -4.35 -7.95 -2.01
N GLY A 47 -4.88 -6.83 -1.49
CA GLY A 47 -6.31 -6.52 -1.59
C GLY A 47 -6.80 -6.40 -3.05
N SER A 48 -5.97 -5.89 -3.96
CA SER A 48 -6.31 -5.83 -5.39
C SER A 48 -6.36 -7.22 -6.02
N ALA A 49 -5.43 -8.10 -5.64
CA ALA A 49 -5.41 -9.48 -6.09
C ALA A 49 -6.65 -10.25 -5.57
N GLU A 50 -7.00 -10.07 -4.29
CA GLU A 50 -8.18 -10.69 -3.68
C GLU A 50 -9.45 -10.30 -4.45
N LEU A 51 -9.68 -9.00 -4.67
CA LEU A 51 -10.85 -8.49 -5.38
C LEU A 51 -10.94 -9.02 -6.82
N GLU A 52 -9.82 -9.04 -7.55
CA GLU A 52 -9.80 -9.58 -8.91
C GLU A 52 -10.17 -11.06 -8.91
N TYR A 53 -9.52 -11.86 -8.05
CA TYR A 53 -9.75 -13.29 -7.96
C TYR A 53 -11.15 -13.63 -7.44
N GLU A 54 -11.77 -12.76 -6.65
CA GLU A 54 -13.17 -12.88 -6.23
C GLU A 54 -14.15 -12.68 -7.40
N ASN A 55 -13.87 -11.72 -8.28
CA ASN A 55 -14.72 -11.38 -9.42
C ASN A 55 -14.55 -12.32 -10.63
N LEU A 56 -13.58 -13.24 -10.60
CA LEU A 56 -13.45 -14.25 -11.65
C LEU A 56 -14.69 -15.14 -11.69
N SER A 57 -15.42 -15.07 -12.80
CA SER A 57 -16.60 -15.89 -13.08
C SER A 57 -16.26 -17.31 -13.55
N HIS A 58 -15.01 -17.54 -13.96
CA HIS A 58 -14.55 -18.83 -14.45
C HIS A 58 -13.75 -19.61 -13.39
N LYS A 59 -13.76 -20.94 -13.53
CA LYS A 59 -13.01 -21.83 -12.65
C LYS A 59 -11.52 -21.72 -12.91
N LEU A 60 -10.75 -21.37 -11.88
CA LEU A 60 -9.29 -21.37 -11.91
C LEU A 60 -8.76 -22.78 -12.20
N LYS A 61 -7.71 -22.87 -13.01
CA LYS A 61 -7.06 -24.12 -13.42
C LYS A 61 -5.56 -23.95 -13.49
N GLY A 62 -4.84 -25.05 -13.36
CA GLY A 62 -3.39 -25.08 -13.50
C GLY A 62 -2.66 -24.97 -12.16
N GLU A 63 -1.36 -24.79 -12.24
CA GLU A 63 -0.46 -24.72 -11.09
C GLU A 63 -0.12 -23.26 -10.76
N PHE A 64 -0.16 -22.91 -9.48
CA PHE A 64 0.11 -21.56 -9.00
C PHE A 64 1.32 -21.52 -8.06
N ALA A 65 2.19 -20.54 -8.30
CA ALA A 65 3.23 -20.12 -7.38
C ALA A 65 2.97 -18.67 -6.97
N ILE A 66 3.02 -18.40 -5.66
CA ILE A 66 2.75 -17.08 -5.10
C ILE A 66 4.00 -16.62 -4.36
N ILE A 67 4.46 -15.43 -4.71
CA ILE A 67 5.56 -14.76 -4.03
C ILE A 67 4.95 -13.62 -3.22
N ILE A 68 5.07 -13.71 -1.90
CA ILE A 68 4.68 -12.61 -1.00
C ILE A 68 5.92 -11.74 -0.83
N GLY A 69 5.78 -10.47 -1.19
CA GLY A 69 6.80 -9.46 -0.98
C GLY A 69 7.18 -9.39 0.49
N ALA A 70 8.45 -9.15 0.76
CA ALA A 70 8.84 -8.82 2.12
C ALA A 70 8.08 -7.57 2.55
N GLU A 71 7.56 -7.56 3.78
CA GLU A 71 7.24 -6.27 4.38
C GLU A 71 8.48 -5.41 4.21
N LYS A 72 8.28 -4.18 3.75
CA LYS A 72 9.25 -3.13 4.05
C LYS A 72 9.11 -2.98 5.56
N SER A 73 9.81 -3.84 6.30
CA SER A 73 10.11 -3.51 7.68
C SER A 73 10.63 -2.09 7.54
N VAL A 74 9.90 -1.15 8.13
CA VAL A 74 10.57 -0.04 8.75
C VAL A 74 11.41 -0.72 9.82
N THR A 75 12.52 -1.34 9.39
CA THR A 75 13.73 -1.37 10.17
C THR A 75 13.86 0.08 10.51
N SER A 76 13.56 0.35 11.79
CA SER A 76 13.81 1.60 12.42
C SER A 76 15.33 1.75 12.47
N GLU A 77 15.90 1.95 11.29
CA GLU A 77 17.29 2.17 10.95
C GLU A 77 17.20 3.31 9.91
N GLU A 78 16.74 4.45 10.43
CA GLU A 78 16.99 5.83 10.00
C GLU A 78 16.94 6.24 8.50
N SER A 79 15.88 7.01 8.17
CA SER A 79 15.85 8.22 7.27
C SER A 79 15.68 7.97 5.76
N GLY A 80 14.80 8.61 4.96
CA GLY A 80 13.77 9.64 5.10
C GLY A 80 13.14 9.97 3.71
N VAL A 81 11.82 10.26 3.68
CA VAL A 81 10.92 10.99 2.71
C VAL A 81 11.10 10.95 1.19
N ALA A 82 10.07 11.03 0.34
CA ALA A 82 8.60 11.08 0.47
C ALA A 82 7.97 10.70 -0.89
N ASP A 83 6.88 9.94 -0.86
CA ASP A 83 5.94 9.68 -1.96
C ASP A 83 4.57 10.20 -1.49
N VAL A 84 3.82 10.87 -2.36
CA VAL A 84 2.46 11.36 -2.08
C VAL A 84 1.51 10.64 -3.02
N GLY A 85 0.81 9.63 -2.50
CA GLY A 85 -0.20 8.86 -3.21
C GLY A 85 -1.54 9.59 -3.30
N ALA A 86 -2.24 9.35 -4.42
CA ALA A 86 -3.65 9.64 -4.61
C ALA A 86 -4.53 8.54 -3.96
N VAL A 87 -5.70 8.91 -3.48
CA VAL A 87 -6.87 8.02 -3.28
C VAL A 87 -8.10 8.84 -3.65
N ASP A 88 -9.10 8.23 -4.29
CA ASP A 88 -10.44 8.80 -4.54
C ASP A 88 -11.48 8.14 -3.61
N GLY A 89 -12.49 8.91 -3.19
CA GLY A 89 -13.68 8.41 -2.49
C GLY A 89 -14.67 9.52 -2.14
N GLU A 90 -15.79 9.55 -2.87
CA GLU A 90 -16.84 10.58 -2.87
C GLU A 90 -17.69 10.60 -1.57
N ASP A 91 -17.34 11.48 -0.64
CA ASP A 91 -18.26 12.48 -0.10
C ASP A 91 -17.80 13.83 -0.71
N GLY A 92 -18.65 14.85 -0.82
CA GLY A 92 -18.35 16.13 -1.49
C GLY A 92 -17.20 16.99 -0.94
N SER A 93 -16.20 16.40 -0.28
CA SER A 93 -14.90 16.99 0.06
C SER A 93 -13.82 16.00 -0.36
N ALA A 94 -13.03 16.36 -1.38
CA ALA A 94 -11.92 15.56 -1.88
C ALA A 94 -11.03 15.04 -0.74
N PRO A 95 -10.50 13.81 -0.82
CA PRO A 95 -9.56 13.27 0.17
C PRO A 95 -8.40 14.25 0.33
N VAL A 96 -8.35 14.87 1.51
CA VAL A 96 -7.47 16.01 1.77
C VAL A 96 -6.04 15.52 1.68
N SER A 97 -5.24 16.00 0.72
CA SER A 97 -3.87 15.54 0.55
C SER A 97 -3.01 15.87 1.77
N LEU A 98 -1.99 15.04 2.03
CA LEU A 98 -1.04 15.23 3.14
C LEU A 98 -0.51 16.67 3.18
N ASP A 99 -0.11 17.19 2.02
CA ASP A 99 0.46 18.52 1.89
C ASP A 99 -0.56 19.60 2.21
N THR A 100 -1.82 19.44 1.78
CA THR A 100 -2.91 20.38 2.12
C THR A 100 -3.10 20.46 3.63
N ILE A 101 -3.14 19.31 4.32
CA ILE A 101 -3.27 19.27 5.78
C ILE A 101 -2.07 19.93 6.45
N LEU A 102 -0.85 19.57 6.03
CA LEU A 102 0.37 20.12 6.62
C LEU A 102 0.45 21.64 6.44
N THR A 103 0.16 22.14 5.24
CA THR A 103 0.17 23.58 4.94
C THR A 103 -0.84 24.33 5.80
N VAL A 104 -2.08 23.85 5.92
CA VAL A 104 -3.11 24.47 6.77
C VAL A 104 -2.67 24.49 8.23
N LEU A 105 -2.16 23.38 8.76
CA LEU A 105 -1.73 23.30 10.17
C LEU A 105 -0.55 24.24 10.45
N LEU A 106 0.42 24.32 9.55
CA LEU A 106 1.58 25.21 9.67
C LEU A 106 1.17 26.69 9.61
N GLN A 107 0.30 27.06 8.67
CA GLN A 107 -0.23 28.43 8.54
C GLN A 107 -1.02 28.87 9.78
N ASN A 108 -1.69 27.94 10.46
CA ASN A 108 -2.38 28.19 11.73
C ASN A 108 -1.43 28.25 12.94
N GLY A 109 -0.11 28.36 12.72
CA GLY A 109 0.88 28.57 13.77
C GLY A 109 1.25 27.31 14.55
N LEU A 110 0.86 26.11 14.08
CA LEU A 110 1.42 24.88 14.62
C LEU A 110 2.85 24.73 14.11
N GLY A 111 3.81 24.56 15.02
CA GLY A 111 5.16 24.16 14.62
C GLY A 111 5.16 22.80 13.92
N ALA A 112 6.12 22.59 13.01
CA ALA A 112 6.23 21.41 12.16
C ALA A 112 6.08 20.07 12.89
N SER A 113 6.57 19.97 14.13
CA SER A 113 6.48 18.73 14.92
C SER A 113 5.05 18.37 15.33
N ARG A 114 4.23 19.38 15.65
CA ARG A 114 2.81 19.17 15.99
C ARG A 114 1.99 18.91 14.74
N ALA A 115 2.24 19.66 13.66
CA ALA A 115 1.58 19.45 12.37
C ALA A 115 1.82 18.03 11.82
N ALA A 116 3.07 17.57 11.85
CA ALA A 116 3.46 16.24 11.40
C ALA A 116 2.81 15.10 12.17
N ARG A 117 2.63 15.26 13.50
CA ARG A 117 1.94 14.27 14.32
C ARG A 117 0.51 14.07 13.84
N ILE A 118 -0.22 15.18 13.68
CA ILE A 118 -1.63 15.15 13.27
C ILE A 118 -1.76 14.59 11.85
N ALA A 119 -0.94 15.06 10.90
CA ALA A 119 -0.97 14.56 9.53
C ALA A 119 -0.62 13.07 9.43
N SER A 120 0.32 12.58 10.25
CA SER A 120 0.69 11.16 10.29
C SER A 120 -0.43 10.26 10.79
N GLU A 121 -1.20 10.73 11.78
CA GLU A 121 -2.35 10.01 12.33
C GLU A 121 -3.49 9.96 11.29
N VAL A 122 -3.77 11.07 10.60
CA VAL A 122 -4.84 11.15 9.59
C VAL A 122 -4.54 10.28 8.36
N HIS A 123 -3.30 10.32 7.86
CA HIS A 123 -2.93 9.60 6.65
C HIS A 123 -2.39 8.19 6.89
N SER A 124 -2.32 7.74 8.15
CA SER A 124 -1.71 6.46 8.52
C SER A 124 -0.29 6.29 7.95
N ILE A 125 0.48 7.38 7.87
CA ILE A 125 1.88 7.37 7.43
C ILE A 125 2.84 7.56 8.61
N PRO A 126 4.12 7.17 8.50
CA PRO A 126 5.07 7.37 9.57
C PRO A 126 5.27 8.85 9.94
N ARG A 127 5.25 9.17 11.24
CA ARG A 127 5.42 10.55 11.75
C ARG A 127 6.69 11.23 11.26
N LYS A 128 7.78 10.47 11.12
CA LYS A 128 9.05 10.99 10.59
C LYS A 128 8.90 11.46 9.14
N ALA A 129 8.14 10.74 8.32
CA ALA A 129 7.89 11.10 6.93
C ALA A 129 7.03 12.36 6.84
N ALA A 130 5.96 12.44 7.64
CA ALA A 130 5.12 13.65 7.73
C ALA A 130 5.92 14.88 8.23
N TYR A 131 6.86 14.69 9.16
CA TYR A 131 7.68 15.78 9.70
C TYR A 131 8.68 16.32 8.69
N GLN A 132 9.38 15.44 8.01
CA GLN A 132 10.31 15.83 6.96
C GLN A 132 9.57 16.55 5.82
N ARG A 133 8.37 16.10 5.46
CA ARG A 133 7.52 16.80 4.49
C ARG A 133 7.07 18.18 4.99
N ALA A 134 6.71 18.30 6.26
CA ALA A 134 6.34 19.58 6.87
C ALA A 134 7.49 20.60 6.84
N ILE A 135 8.72 20.17 7.13
CA ILE A 135 9.90 21.04 7.04
C ILE A 135 10.16 21.46 5.59
N GLN A 136 10.00 20.54 4.63
CA GLN A 136 10.20 20.83 3.21
C GLN A 136 9.20 21.89 2.70
N LEU A 137 7.94 21.83 3.14
CA LEU A 137 6.92 22.84 2.83
C LEU A 137 7.17 24.20 3.52
N GLN A 138 7.92 24.24 4.63
CA GLN A 138 8.35 25.50 5.23
C GLN A 138 9.53 26.14 4.48
N SER A 139 10.33 25.33 3.77
CA SER A 139 11.48 25.80 3.00
C SER A 139 11.14 26.24 1.57
N ASP A 140 10.10 25.68 0.95
CA ASP A 140 9.52 26.11 -0.34
C ASP A 140 8.05 26.49 -0.13
N PRO A 141 7.76 27.72 0.33
CA PRO A 141 6.40 28.24 0.30
C PRO A 141 6.03 28.60 -1.15
N ASP A 142 4.96 28.00 -1.68
CA ASP A 142 4.32 28.41 -2.94
C ASP A 142 4.03 29.93 -2.98
#